data_AF-A4WH17-F1
#
_entry.id   AF-A4WH17-F1
#
_cell.length_a   1.000
_cell.length_b   1.000
_cell.length_c   1.000
_cell.angle_alpha   90.00
_cell.angle_beta   90.00
_cell.angle_gamma   90.00
#
_symmetry.space_group_name_H-M   'P 1'
#
loop_
_entity.id
_entity.type
_entity.pdbx_description
1 polymer ?
#
loop_
_entity_poly.entity_id
_entity_poly.type
_entity_poly.pdbx_seq_one_letter_code
_entity_poly.pdbx_strand_id
1 'polypeptide(L)' 'MVEVEGVVDAGAMYTVVRRDLFEPLGIKTLERRRFKDFGGYVERDVGEAGLALAGRWWVVPVIFGEADDAVVAGGHRA' A
#
# COMPACT_ATOMS: atom_id res chain seq x y z
N MET A 1 9.26 -7.94 -8.99
CA MET A 1 9.57 -6.70 -8.25
C MET A 1 9.33 -5.55 -9.22
N VAL A 2 8.65 -4.50 -8.79
CA VAL A 2 8.46 -3.27 -9.56
C VAL A 2 9.05 -2.14 -8.74
N GLU A 3 9.76 -1.23 -9.40
CA GLU A 3 10.30 -0.02 -8.78
C GLU A 3 9.40 1.16 -9.14
N VAL A 4 9.03 1.96 -8.14
CA VAL A 4 8.05 3.05 -8.28
C VAL A 4 8.48 4.24 -7.45
N GLU A 5 8.18 5.44 -7.96
CA GLU A 5 8.29 6.67 -7.17
C GLU A 5 7.05 6.83 -6.28
N GLY A 6 7.26 7.34 -5.06
CA GLY A 6 6.20 7.51 -4.09
C GLY A 6 6.62 8.38 -2.91
N VAL A 7 5.66 8.65 -2.03
CA VAL A 7 5.87 9.46 -0.82
C VAL A 7 6.13 8.55 0.37
N VAL A 8 7.13 8.89 1.19
CA VAL A 8 7.33 8.25 2.49
C VAL A 8 6.54 9.04 3.53
N ASP A 9 5.57 8.39 4.18
CA ASP A 9 4.76 8.98 5.25
C ASP A 9 4.93 8.19 6.54
N ALA A 10 5.67 8.76 7.50
CA ALA A 10 5.94 8.14 8.79
C ALA A 10 4.68 8.06 9.70
N GLY A 11 3.62 8.81 9.39
CA GLY A 11 2.34 8.75 10.10
C GLY A 11 1.36 7.73 9.52
N ALA A 12 1.61 7.21 8.32
CA ALA A 12 0.74 6.24 7.68
C ALA A 12 0.99 4.82 8.20
N MET A 13 -0.08 4.17 8.68
CA MET A 13 -0.02 2.76 9.13
C MET A 13 0.09 1.75 7.98
N TYR A 14 -0.45 2.08 6.82
CA TYR A 14 -0.48 1.21 5.65
C TYR A 14 0.38 1.81 4.54
N THR A 15 1.04 0.93 3.78
CA THR A 15 1.54 1.29 2.45
C THR A 15 0.36 1.31 1.49
N VAL A 16 0.31 2.29 0.59
CA VAL A 16 -0.68 2.35 -0.49
C VAL A 16 0.01 2.06 -1.81
N VAL A 17 -0.48 1.05 -2.52
CA VAL A 17 -0.03 0.71 -3.87
C VAL A 17 -1.22 0.76 -4.80
N ARG A 18 -1.08 1.45 -5.92
CA ARG A 18 -2.14 1.54 -6.93
C ARG A 18 -2.35 0.21 -7.63
N ARG A 19 -3.59 -0.04 -8.03
CA ARG A 19 -4.03 -1.27 -8.71
C ARG A 19 -3.22 -1.67 -9.94
N ASP A 20 -2.90 -0.70 -10.77
CA ASP A 20 -2.08 -0.89 -11.98
C ASP A 20 -0.69 -1.46 -11.69
N LEU A 21 -0.14 -1.22 -10.49
CA LEU A 21 1.21 -1.64 -10.11
C LEU A 21 1.27 -3.07 -9.54
N PHE A 22 0.20 -3.53 -8.88
CA PHE A 22 0.23 -4.81 -8.17
C PHE A 22 -0.53 -5.94 -8.88
N GLU A 23 -1.56 -5.65 -9.68
CA GLU A 23 -2.29 -6.68 -10.42
C GLU A 23 -1.38 -7.51 -11.34
N PRO A 24 -0.43 -6.91 -12.09
CA PRO A 24 0.51 -7.68 -12.92
C PRO A 24 1.44 -8.59 -12.12
N LEU A 25 1.63 -8.31 -10.82
CA LEU A 25 2.45 -9.11 -9.92
C LEU A 25 1.71 -10.31 -9.32
N GLY A 26 0.39 -10.42 -9.57
CA GLY A 26 -0.43 -11.51 -9.04
C GLY A 26 -0.55 -11.50 -7.51
N ILE A 27 -0.35 -10.33 -6.88
CA ILE A 27 -0.49 -10.18 -5.43
C ILE A 27 -1.98 -10.39 -5.07
N LYS A 28 -2.23 -11.33 -4.16
CA LYS A 28 -3.58 -11.63 -3.69
C LYS A 28 -3.97 -10.68 -2.57
N THR A 29 -5.18 -10.14 -2.67
CA THR A 29 -5.81 -9.43 -1.56
C THR A 29 -6.24 -10.45 -0.49
N LEU A 30 -6.13 -10.08 0.77
CA LEU A 30 -6.45 -10.93 1.92
C LEU A 30 -7.86 -10.66 2.44
N GLU A 31 -8.26 -9.38 2.49
CA GLU A 31 -9.57 -8.96 2.98
C GLU A 31 -10.00 -7.65 2.32
N ARG A 32 -11.29 -7.34 2.43
CA ARG A 32 -11.84 -6.03 2.09
C ARG A 32 -12.24 -5.33 3.38
N ARG A 33 -11.68 -4.15 3.64
CA ARG A 33 -11.84 -3.42 4.89
C ARG A 33 -12.37 -2.01 4.66
N ARG A 34 -13.20 -1.54 5.59
CA ARG A 34 -13.77 -0.20 5.59
C ARG A 34 -12.88 0.75 6.39
N PHE A 35 -12.48 1.86 5.78
CA PHE A 35 -11.65 2.91 6.36
C PHE A 35 -12.43 4.22 6.48
N LYS A 36 -12.12 5.02 7.50
CA LYS A 36 -12.62 6.39 7.64
C LYS A 36 -11.57 7.34 7.06
N ASP A 37 -11.97 8.16 6.09
CA ASP A 37 -11.13 9.22 5.52
C ASP A 37 -11.78 10.60 5.74
N PHE A 38 -11.19 11.63 5.13
CA PHE A 38 -11.69 13.00 5.21
C PHE A 38 -13.06 13.20 4.54
N GLY A 39 -13.39 12.39 3.53
CA GLY A 39 -14.60 12.54 2.72
C GLY A 39 -15.77 11.64 3.16
N GLY A 40 -15.53 10.64 4.00
CA GLY A 40 -16.53 9.64 4.30
C GLY A 40 -15.94 8.35 4.81
N TYR A 41 -16.51 7.24 4.34
CA TYR A 41 -15.93 5.92 4.52
C TYR A 41 -15.66 5.34 3.14
N VAL A 42 -14.50 4.70 3.01
CA VAL A 42 -14.11 4.00 1.79
C VAL A 42 -13.89 2.53 2.10
N GLU A 43 -14.15 1.66 1.13
CA GLU A 43 -13.75 0.25 1.21
C GLU A 43 -12.55 0.03 0.30
N ARG A 44 -11.56 -0.69 0.82
CA ARG A 44 -10.36 -1.04 0.09
C ARG A 44 -9.99 -2.48 0.35
N ASP A 45 -9.41 -3.11 -0.66
CA ASP A 45 -8.79 -4.40 -0.51
C ASP A 45 -7.44 -4.20 0.22
N VAL A 46 -7.14 -5.13 1.13
CA VAL A 46 -5.95 -5.10 1.99
C VAL A 46 -5.22 -6.43 1.84
N GLY A 47 -3.90 -6.39 1.86
CA GLY A 47 -3.06 -7.58 1.88
C GLY A 47 -1.67 -7.29 2.42
N GLU A 48 -0.71 -8.11 1.99
CA GLU A 48 0.69 -7.97 2.37
C GLU A 48 1.57 -7.97 1.12
N ALA A 49 2.64 -7.18 1.13
CA ALA A 49 3.66 -7.22 0.09
C ALA A 49 5.05 -7.04 0.67
N GLY A 50 6.05 -7.57 -0.04
CA GLY A 50 7.45 -7.24 0.23
C GLY A 50 7.76 -5.82 -0.24
N LEU A 51 8.29 -4.99 0.66
CA LEU A 51 8.74 -3.63 0.38
C LEU A 51 10.26 -3.56 0.57
N ALA A 52 10.97 -3.12 -0.46
CA ALA A 52 12.38 -2.76 -0.38
C ALA A 52 12.51 -1.23 -0.41
N LEU A 53 13.09 -0.64 0.62
CA LEU A 53 13.31 0.81 0.70
C LEU A 53 14.60 1.09 1.49
N ALA A 54 15.42 2.00 0.99
CA ALA A 54 16.70 2.40 1.61
C ALA A 54 17.61 1.20 1.99
N GLY A 55 17.69 0.20 1.10
CA GLY A 55 18.54 -0.99 1.30
C GLY A 55 18.02 -1.98 2.35
N ARG A 56 16.80 -1.81 2.84
CA ARG A 56 16.14 -2.71 3.80
C ARG A 56 14.91 -3.33 3.17
N TRP A 57 14.52 -4.49 3.67
CA TRP A 57 13.36 -5.25 3.19
C TRP A 57 12.45 -5.66 4.33
N TRP A 58 11.14 -5.54 4.12
CA TRP A 58 10.08 -5.90 5.07
C TRP A 58 8.88 -6.50 4.34
N VAL A 59 8.09 -7.30 5.06
CA VAL A 59 6.70 -7.59 4.68
C VAL A 59 5.81 -6.58 5.39
N VAL A 60 5.00 -5.86 4.64
CA VAL A 60 4.20 -4.73 5.17
C VAL A 60 2.73 -4.89 4.79
N PRO A 61 1.80 -4.38 5.61
CA PRO A 61 0.40 -4.32 5.23
C PRO A 61 0.21 -3.28 4.11
N VAL A 62 -0.57 -3.65 3.09
CA VAL A 62 -0.80 -2.84 1.89
C VAL A 62 -2.29 -2.61 1.71
N ILE A 63 -2.66 -1.35 1.52
CA ILE A 63 -3.93 -0.95 0.92
C ILE A 63 -3.74 -0.94 -0.59
N PHE A 64 -4.60 -1.68 -1.28
CA PHE A 64 -4.68 -1.70 -2.73
C PHE A 64 -5.58 -0.55 -3.19
N GLY A 65 -4.93 0.54 -3.61
CA GLY A 65 -5.57 1.78 -4.02
C GLY A 65 -6.01 1.77 -5.48
N GLU A 66 -6.73 2.82 -5.87
CA GLU A 66 -7.18 3.06 -7.24
C GLU A 66 -6.08 3.77 -8.07
N ALA A 67 -6.31 3.93 -9.38
CA ALA A 67 -5.28 4.43 -10.32
C ALA A 67 -4.86 5.89 -10.09
N ASP A 68 -5.68 6.67 -9.40
CA ASP A 68 -5.46 8.07 -9.04
C ASP A 68 -4.91 8.26 -7.61
N ASP A 69 -4.82 7.19 -6.82
CA ASP A 69 -4.24 7.24 -5.48
C ASP A 69 -2.73 7.50 -5.54
N ALA A 70 -2.21 8.25 -4.56
CA ALA A 70 -0.77 8.39 -4.40
C ALA A 70 -0.14 7.06 -3.96
N VAL A 71 1.06 6.75 -4.46
CA VAL A 71 1.87 5.66 -3.90
C VAL A 71 2.51 6.15 -2.60
N VAL A 72 2.22 5.46 -1.50
CA VAL A 72 2.67 5.86 -0.17
C VAL A 72 3.37 4.69 0.50
N ALA A 73 4.61 4.90 0.96
CA ALA A 73 5.30 3.99 1.86
C ALA A 73 5.00 4.39 3.31
N GLY A 74 4.30 3.52 4.04
CA GLY A 74 3.97 3.74 5.45
C GLY A 74 5.19 3.67 6.38
N GLY A 75 5.03 4.23 7.57
CA GLY A 75 6.03 4.19 8.63
C GLY A 75 6.14 2.82 9.28
N HIS A 76 6.82 1.89 8.63
CA HIS A 76 7.05 0.55 9.16
C HIS A 76 8.27 0.55 10.10
N ARG A 77 8.04 0.42 11.41
CA ARG A 77 9.14 0.18 12.34
C ARG A 77 9.51 -1.30 12.33
N ALA A 78 10.76 -1.55 11.96
CA ALA A 78 11.44 -2.84 12.11
C ALA A 78 11.60 -3.21 13.59
#